data_AF-A0A0U1DJW9-F1
#
_entry.id   AF-A0A0U1DJW9-F1
#
_cell.length_a   1.000
_cell.length_b   1.000
_cell.length_c   1.000
_cell.angle_alpha   90.00
_cell.angle_beta   90.00
_cell.angle_gamma   90.00
#
_symmetry.space_group_name_H-M   'P 1'
#
loop_
_entity.id
_entity.type
_entity.pdbx_description
1 polymer ?
#
loop_
_entity_poly.entity_id
_entity_poly.type
_entity_poly.pdbx_seq_one_letter_code
_entity_poly.pdbx_strand_id
1 'polypeptide(L)'
;MYPSISNGCLKDGGNVLATAISVAGPATIPLPGPKAGQTAYVFTAIGTPGPAAEQKLPLNVTWVNLTTGKSGSATLQPRSDINPEGPTTLTAIADTGSGSIMSTIFGQVTTTEKQCQFMPTIGSTVVP
;
A
#
# COMPACT_ATOMS: atom_id res chain seq x y z
N MET A 1 -6.79 3.81 -5.87
CA MET A 1 -7.45 4.14 -4.58
C MET A 1 -7.42 5.67 -4.42
N TYR A 2 -8.21 6.26 -3.51
CA TYR A 2 -8.13 7.71 -3.26
C TYR A 2 -6.74 8.12 -2.76
N PRO A 3 -6.23 9.32 -3.05
CA PRO A 3 -4.98 9.78 -2.47
C PRO A 3 -5.06 9.84 -0.93
N SER A 4 -3.93 9.60 -0.27
CA SER A 4 -3.77 9.77 1.18
C SER A 4 -2.85 10.96 1.47
N ILE A 5 -2.92 11.48 2.69
CA ILE A 5 -2.09 12.59 3.17
C ILE A 5 -1.53 12.27 4.56
N SER A 6 -0.30 12.70 4.80
CA SER A 6 0.34 12.74 6.12
C SER A 6 0.73 14.17 6.45
N ASN A 7 0.34 14.64 7.64
CA ASN A 7 0.70 15.99 8.11
C ASN A 7 2.05 15.94 8.84
N GLY A 8 2.90 16.95 8.65
CA GLY A 8 4.20 17.01 9.35
C GLY A 8 5.27 16.03 8.84
N CYS A 9 5.06 15.44 7.65
CA CYS A 9 5.90 14.36 7.11
C CYS A 9 7.02 14.82 6.16
N LEU A 10 7.09 16.10 5.78
CA LEU A 10 8.29 16.64 5.12
C LEU A 10 9.34 17.10 6.15
N LYS A 11 10.60 17.27 5.72
CA LYS A 11 11.73 17.66 6.59
C LYS A 11 11.50 19.03 7.26
N ASP A 12 10.82 19.93 6.56
CA ASP A 12 10.41 21.26 7.04
C ASP A 12 9.09 21.25 7.84
N GLY A 13 8.50 20.08 8.08
CA GLY A 13 7.20 19.94 8.73
C GLY A 13 6.00 20.09 7.78
N GLY A 14 6.23 20.18 6.47
CA GLY A 14 5.16 20.17 5.47
C GLY A 14 4.42 18.83 5.34
N ASN A 15 3.34 18.82 4.55
CA ASN A 15 2.51 17.64 4.34
C ASN A 15 3.06 16.78 3.18
N VAL A 16 2.87 15.46 3.30
CA VAL A 16 3.20 14.48 2.25
C VAL A 16 1.93 13.89 1.68
N LEU A 17 1.84 13.82 0.35
CA LEU A 17 0.80 13.07 -0.34
C LEU A 17 1.27 11.63 -0.57
N ALA A 18 0.35 10.68 -0.56
CA ALA A 18 0.62 9.31 -0.96
C ALA A 18 -0.37 8.82 -2.00
N THR A 19 0.15 8.02 -2.93
CA THR A 19 -0.67 7.28 -3.89
C THR A 19 -0.81 5.84 -3.44
N ALA A 20 -1.99 5.28 -3.69
CA ALA A 20 -2.28 3.87 -3.42
C ALA A 20 -2.96 3.23 -4.64
N ILE A 21 -2.36 2.14 -5.10
CA ILE A 21 -2.79 1.39 -6.27
C ILE A 21 -3.13 -0.03 -5.83
N SER A 22 -4.25 -0.53 -6.30
CA SER A 22 -4.70 -1.90 -6.16
C SER A 22 -4.79 -2.52 -7.55
N VAL A 23 -4.05 -3.61 -7.78
CA VAL A 23 -3.91 -4.25 -9.09
C VAL A 23 -4.50 -5.65 -9.03
N ALA A 24 -5.51 -5.90 -9.85
CA ALA A 24 -6.11 -7.22 -10.00
C ALA A 24 -5.14 -8.19 -10.69
N GLY A 25 -5.01 -9.39 -10.14
CA GLY A 25 -4.33 -10.49 -10.81
C GLY A 25 -5.29 -11.28 -11.73
N PRO A 26 -4.79 -11.92 -12.79
CA PRO A 26 -3.38 -12.03 -13.13
C PRO A 26 -2.82 -10.75 -13.79
N ALA A 27 -1.68 -10.28 -13.31
CA ALA A 27 -0.92 -9.20 -13.91
C ALA A 27 0.58 -9.47 -13.78
N THR A 28 1.41 -8.85 -14.62
CA THR A 28 2.88 -8.99 -14.55
C THR A 28 3.54 -7.92 -13.66
N ILE A 29 2.84 -6.81 -13.40
CA ILE A 29 3.30 -5.72 -12.55
C ILE A 29 2.24 -5.37 -11.49
N PRO A 30 2.64 -4.87 -10.30
CA PRO A 30 4.02 -4.74 -9.82
C PRO A 30 4.69 -6.11 -9.67
N LEU A 31 5.99 -6.24 -9.92
CA LEU A 31 6.70 -7.52 -9.74
C LEU A 31 6.76 -7.90 -8.26
N PRO A 32 6.73 -9.19 -7.84
CA PRO A 32 6.17 -10.25 -8.63
C PRO A 32 4.68 -9.95 -8.84
N GLY A 33 4.20 -10.14 -10.05
CA GLY A 33 2.82 -9.84 -10.41
C GLY A 33 1.82 -10.63 -9.56
N PRO A 34 0.67 -10.05 -9.19
CA PRO A 34 -0.40 -10.80 -8.54
C PRO A 34 -0.90 -11.91 -9.47
N LYS A 35 -1.09 -13.11 -8.92
CA LYS A 35 -1.66 -14.27 -9.63
C LYS A 35 -3.17 -14.14 -9.75
N ALA A 36 -3.80 -15.02 -10.53
CA ALA A 36 -5.26 -15.10 -10.59
C ALA A 36 -5.87 -15.23 -9.18
N GLY A 37 -6.94 -14.48 -8.91
CA GLY A 37 -7.57 -14.42 -7.59
C GLY A 37 -6.80 -13.62 -6.53
N GLN A 38 -5.71 -12.94 -6.90
CA GLN A 38 -4.96 -12.06 -5.99
C GLN A 38 -5.16 -10.59 -6.33
N THR A 39 -4.96 -9.73 -5.32
CA THR A 39 -4.79 -8.29 -5.50
C THR A 39 -3.43 -7.87 -4.97
N ALA A 40 -2.65 -7.15 -5.77
CA ALA A 40 -1.44 -6.48 -5.30
C ALA A 40 -1.78 -5.04 -4.88
N TYR A 41 -1.20 -4.58 -3.78
CA TYR A 41 -1.31 -3.22 -3.26
C TYR A 41 0.06 -2.55 -3.31
N VAL A 42 0.11 -1.32 -3.80
CA VAL A 42 1.32 -0.48 -3.83
C VAL A 42 0.97 0.85 -3.20
N PHE A 43 1.69 1.24 -2.16
CA PHE A 43 1.55 2.53 -1.48
C PHE A 43 2.86 3.30 -1.60
N THR A 44 2.82 4.51 -2.16
CA THR A 44 4.00 5.35 -2.36
C THR A 44 3.81 6.70 -1.65
N ALA A 45 4.66 6.98 -0.65
CA ALA A 45 4.67 8.24 0.10
C ALA A 45 5.55 9.28 -0.64
N ILE A 46 4.93 10.15 -1.43
CA ILE A 46 5.62 11.02 -2.39
C ILE A 46 6.48 12.07 -1.69
N GLY A 47 7.75 12.16 -2.06
CA GLY A 47 8.69 13.15 -1.51
C GLY A 47 9.31 12.75 -0.17
N THR A 48 9.07 11.53 0.34
CA THR A 48 9.82 11.02 1.50
C THR A 48 11.17 10.43 1.07
N PRO A 49 12.12 10.29 2.02
CA PRO A 49 13.27 9.41 1.86
C PRO A 49 12.85 7.96 1.61
N GLY A 50 13.82 7.08 1.35
CA GLY A 50 13.61 5.63 1.23
C GLY A 50 13.00 4.96 2.47
N PRO A 51 12.48 3.73 2.31
CA PRO A 51 11.93 2.97 3.42
C PRO A 51 13.00 2.63 4.46
N ALA A 52 12.63 2.62 5.74
CA ALA A 52 13.42 1.91 6.74
C ALA A 52 13.44 0.40 6.42
N ALA A 53 14.56 -0.27 6.73
CA ALA A 53 14.72 -1.72 6.57
C ALA A 53 13.63 -2.52 7.30
N GLU A 54 13.13 -1.99 8.42
CA GLU A 54 12.03 -2.55 9.18
C GLU A 54 10.93 -1.50 9.39
N GLN A 55 9.67 -1.90 9.18
CA GLN A 55 8.50 -1.06 9.44
C GLN A 55 8.03 -1.24 10.88
N LYS A 56 8.61 -0.48 11.82
CA LYS A 56 8.33 -0.57 13.27
C LYS A 56 6.85 -0.37 13.59
N LEU A 57 6.20 0.56 12.90
CA LEU A 57 4.76 0.77 12.93
C LEU A 57 4.22 0.49 11.52
N PRO A 58 3.53 -0.63 11.30
CA PRO A 58 3.22 -1.10 9.96
C PRO A 58 2.10 -0.28 9.30
N LEU A 59 2.19 -0.22 7.97
CA LEU A 59 1.07 0.15 7.11
C LEU A 59 0.33 -1.14 6.71
N ASN A 60 -0.96 -1.20 6.94
CA ASN A 60 -1.77 -2.38 6.65
C ASN A 60 -2.84 -2.07 5.61
N VAL A 61 -3.18 -3.10 4.82
CA VAL A 61 -4.42 -3.16 4.06
C VAL A 61 -5.39 -4.11 4.72
N THR A 62 -6.65 -3.71 4.86
CA THR A 62 -7.78 -4.60 5.10
C THR A 62 -8.64 -4.63 3.85
N TRP A 63 -9.24 -5.77 3.55
CA TRP A 63 -10.08 -5.94 2.37
C TRP A 63 -11.27 -6.86 2.62
N VAL A 64 -12.32 -6.64 1.84
CA VAL A 64 -13.50 -7.51 1.75
C VAL A 64 -13.84 -7.75 0.29
N ASN A 65 -14.08 -9.01 -0.05
CA ASN A 65 -14.65 -9.44 -1.30
C ASN A 65 -16.18 -9.39 -1.19
N LEU A 66 -16.80 -8.39 -1.81
CA LEU A 66 -18.24 -8.16 -1.78
C LEU A 66 -19.04 -9.23 -2.53
N THR A 67 -18.39 -9.99 -3.41
CA THR A 67 -19.01 -11.09 -4.16
C THR A 67 -19.13 -12.36 -3.31
N THR A 68 -18.11 -12.66 -2.49
CA THR A 68 -18.03 -13.94 -1.75
C THR A 68 -18.18 -13.78 -0.23
N GLY A 69 -18.09 -12.56 0.30
CA GLY A 69 -18.02 -12.29 1.74
C GLY A 69 -16.65 -12.57 2.37
N LYS A 70 -15.67 -13.11 1.62
CA LYS A 70 -14.31 -13.35 2.12
C LYS A 70 -13.67 -12.01 2.51
N SER A 71 -12.91 -11.98 3.59
CA SER A 71 -12.16 -10.79 4.01
C SER A 71 -10.78 -11.19 4.53
N GLY A 72 -9.91 -10.20 4.69
CA GLY A 72 -8.58 -10.41 5.25
C GLY A 72 -7.78 -9.12 5.37
N SER A 73 -6.53 -9.29 5.79
CA SER A 73 -5.58 -8.21 5.96
C SER A 73 -4.20 -8.63 5.47
N ALA A 74 -3.39 -7.65 5.09
CA ALA A 74 -1.97 -7.85 4.82
C ALA A 74 -1.17 -6.62 5.27
N THR A 75 0.04 -6.84 5.77
CA THR A 75 0.98 -5.75 6.06
C THR A 75 1.77 -5.42 4.80
N LEU A 76 1.84 -4.13 4.46
CA LEU A 76 2.64 -3.65 3.34
C LEU A 76 4.11 -3.58 3.77
N GLN A 77 4.98 -4.16 2.96
CA GLN A 77 6.41 -4.30 3.24
C GLN A 77 7.25 -3.52 2.23
N PRO A 78 8.42 -3.00 2.65
CA PRO A 78 9.36 -2.38 1.74
C PRO A 78 9.98 -3.45 0.84
N ARG A 79 10.57 -2.99 -0.25
CA ARG A 79 11.28 -3.84 -1.19
C ARG A 79 12.56 -3.19 -1.61
N SER A 80 13.64 -3.98 -1.62
CA SER A 80 14.96 -3.49 -2.00
C SER A 80 15.06 -3.10 -3.48
N ASP A 81 14.19 -3.66 -4.33
CA ASP A 81 14.17 -3.41 -5.77
C ASP A 81 13.20 -2.28 -6.20
N ILE A 82 12.48 -1.65 -5.26
CA ILE A 82 11.53 -0.57 -5.56
C ILE A 82 11.87 0.66 -4.72
N ASN A 83 12.26 1.75 -5.40
CA ASN A 83 12.54 3.05 -4.80
C ASN A 83 13.39 2.99 -3.51
N PRO A 84 14.58 2.34 -3.54
CA PRO A 84 15.40 2.15 -2.33
C PRO A 84 15.84 3.47 -1.70
N GLU A 85 16.09 4.50 -2.52
CA GLU A 85 16.46 5.85 -2.08
C GLU A 85 15.25 6.78 -1.88
N GLY A 86 14.03 6.27 -2.10
CA GLY A 86 12.78 7.02 -2.02
C GLY A 86 12.13 7.31 -3.38
N PRO A 87 10.83 7.69 -3.39
CA PRO A 87 9.92 7.79 -2.24
C PRO A 87 9.63 6.44 -1.58
N THR A 88 9.37 6.43 -0.27
CA THR A 88 9.06 5.19 0.44
C THR A 88 7.89 4.50 -0.22
N THR A 89 8.15 3.29 -0.73
CA THR A 89 7.18 2.47 -1.43
C THR A 89 7.03 1.15 -0.70
N LEU A 90 5.80 0.84 -0.27
CA LEU A 90 5.46 -0.40 0.41
C LEU A 90 4.46 -1.19 -0.42
N THR A 91 4.58 -2.51 -0.40
CA THR A 91 3.76 -3.40 -1.23
C THR A 91 3.22 -4.59 -0.45
N ALA A 92 2.09 -5.13 -0.88
CA ALA A 92 1.56 -6.41 -0.40
C ALA A 92 0.83 -7.12 -1.54
N ILE A 93 0.73 -8.44 -1.47
CA ILE A 93 -0.16 -9.24 -2.33
C ILE A 93 -1.06 -10.06 -1.42
N ALA A 94 -2.36 -10.07 -1.70
CA ALA A 94 -3.34 -10.81 -0.91
C ALA A 94 -4.21 -11.70 -1.80
N ASP A 95 -4.56 -12.88 -1.29
CA ASP A 95 -5.48 -13.84 -1.93
C ASP A 95 -6.95 -13.42 -1.75
N THR A 96 -7.34 -12.35 -2.43
CA THR A 96 -8.67 -11.71 -2.30
C THR A 96 -9.81 -12.55 -2.89
N GLY A 97 -9.49 -13.48 -3.79
CA GLY A 97 -10.45 -14.18 -4.65
C GLY A 97 -10.94 -13.29 -5.80
N SER A 98 -11.59 -13.91 -6.78
CA SER A 98 -12.27 -13.22 -7.87
C SER A 98 -13.52 -12.47 -7.37
N GLY A 99 -13.89 -11.40 -8.05
CA GLY A 99 -15.05 -10.55 -7.74
C GLY A 99 -14.69 -9.12 -7.36
N SER A 100 -15.67 -8.43 -6.76
CA SER A 100 -15.56 -7.02 -6.36
C SER A 100 -14.91 -6.89 -5.00
N ILE A 101 -13.69 -6.34 -4.95
CA ILE A 101 -12.91 -6.15 -3.73
C ILE A 101 -13.00 -4.70 -3.30
N MET A 102 -13.31 -4.45 -2.02
CA MET A 102 -13.17 -3.15 -1.37
C MET A 102 -12.03 -3.22 -0.36
N SER A 103 -11.13 -2.25 -0.39
CA SER A 103 -9.92 -2.26 0.42
C SER A 103 -9.64 -0.91 1.05
N THR A 104 -9.12 -0.92 2.28
CA THR A 104 -8.66 0.26 3.00
C THR A 104 -7.21 0.08 3.43
N ILE A 105 -6.35 1.07 3.14
CA ILE A 105 -4.97 1.11 3.64
C ILE A 105 -4.87 2.15 4.75
N PHE A 106 -4.28 1.78 5.88
CA PHE A 106 -4.15 2.63 7.06
C PHE A 106 -2.90 2.29 7.88
N GLY A 107 -2.45 3.24 8.69
CA GLY A 107 -1.28 3.07 9.56
C GLY A 107 -0.17 4.06 9.23
N GLN A 108 1.08 3.63 9.45
CA GLN A 108 2.24 4.51 9.36
C GLN A 108 3.27 3.97 8.37
N VAL A 109 4.04 4.89 7.82
CA VAL A 109 5.20 4.59 6.98
C VAL A 109 6.45 4.96 7.74
N THR A 110 7.38 4.01 7.86
CA THR A 110 8.69 4.22 8.46
C THR A 110 9.70 4.47 7.35
N THR A 111 10.19 5.70 7.27
CA THR A 111 11.28 6.11 6.35
C THR A 111 12.62 5.96 7.06
N THR A 112 13.73 6.09 6.34
CA THR A 112 15.07 6.13 6.94
C THR A 112 15.28 7.27 7.93
N GLU A 113 14.50 8.35 7.82
CA GLU A 113 14.66 9.55 8.67
C GLU A 113 13.60 9.66 9.77
N LYS A 114 12.36 9.23 9.50
CA LYS A 114 11.23 9.37 10.43
C LYS A 114 10.03 8.47 10.15
N GLN A 115 9.12 8.46 11.11
CA GLN A 115 7.81 7.83 11.04
C GLN A 115 6.74 8.84 10.60
N CYS A 116 5.87 8.47 9.66
CA CYS A 116 4.77 9.30 9.18
C CYS A 116 3.42 8.57 9.26
N GLN A 117 2.45 9.17 9.96
CA GLN A 117 1.07 8.69 10.00
C GLN A 117 0.30 9.20 8.79
N PHE A 118 -0.27 8.27 8.02
CA PHE A 118 -1.11 8.59 6.88
C PHE A 118 -2.59 8.46 7.24
N MET A 119 -3.42 9.35 6.69
CA MET A 119 -4.87 9.19 6.75
C MET A 119 -5.30 7.97 5.93
N PRO A 120 -6.31 7.19 6.38
CA PRO A 120 -6.74 6.02 5.63
C PRO A 120 -7.15 6.37 4.19
N THR A 121 -6.82 5.49 3.26
CA THR A 121 -7.33 5.54 1.88
C THR A 121 -8.18 4.32 1.60
N ILE A 122 -9.19 4.47 0.75
CA ILE A 122 -10.09 3.42 0.31
C ILE A 122 -10.07 3.31 -1.21
N GLY A 123 -10.32 2.12 -1.73
CA GLY A 123 -10.54 1.89 -3.16
C GLY A 123 -11.15 0.54 -3.43
N SER A 124 -11.66 0.38 -4.65
CA SER A 124 -12.20 -0.87 -5.15
C SER A 124 -11.34 -1.45 -6.27
N THR A 125 -11.39 -2.76 -6.45
CA THR A 125 -10.76 -3.50 -7.55
C THR A 125 -11.66 -4.64 -7.95
N VAL A 126 -11.80 -4.89 -9.26
CA VAL A 126 -12.49 -6.08 -9.76
C VAL A 126 -11.44 -7.10 -10.18
N VAL A 127 -11.41 -8.23 -9.48
CA VAL A 127 -10.50 -9.34 -9.79
C VAL A 127 -11.24 -10.31 -10.72
N PRO A 128 -10.70 -10.62 -11.92
CA PRO A 128 -11.29 -11.59 -12.85
C PRO A 128 -11.52 -12.98 -12.26
#